data_AF-A0A1F7RV48-F1
#
_entry.id   AF-A0A1F7RV48-F1
#
_cell.length_a   1.000
_cell.length_b   1.000
_cell.length_c   1.000
_cell.angle_alpha   90.00
_cell.angle_beta   90.00
_cell.angle_gamma   90.00
#
_symmetry.space_group_name_H-M   'P 1'
#
loop_
_entity.id
_entity.type
_entity.pdbx_description
1 polymer ?
#
loop_
_entity_poly.entity_id
_entity_poly.type
_entity_poly.pdbx_seq_one_letter_code
_entity_poly.pdbx_strand_id
1 'polypeptide(L)'
;MDTVVKKFGEINLENRKLLLELIKKLSAAKGEGLKEGHLIKPKQEIFFTGRVKIDDEKCIACGACAETCPTGAISIKDEENIRTISHCHQICVACKRCEASCDDKAIKVEVELDVKDFLSGNLQKKKRAELKLCKECKKPVGPIASIAKIEEKLKKEGIELTEMEYCQKCRKWRTAYAAIPRLAIYLQRSYGENEKSNVK
;
A
#
# COMPACT_ATOMS: atom_id res chain seq x y z
N MET A 1 -22.60 28.02 -17.23
CA MET A 1 -22.88 27.21 -16.02
C MET A 1 -23.30 25.87 -16.58
N ASP A 2 -22.31 25.10 -17.03
CA ASP A 2 -22.56 23.98 -17.92
C ASP A 2 -21.71 22.79 -17.49
N THR A 3 -22.32 21.61 -17.59
CA THR A 3 -21.80 20.24 -17.39
C THR A 3 -22.03 19.59 -16.02
N VAL A 4 -23.30 19.36 -15.69
CA VAL A 4 -23.68 18.11 -15.02
C VAL A 4 -23.97 17.09 -16.13
N VAL A 5 -23.01 16.17 -16.31
CA VAL A 5 -23.08 14.86 -16.96
C VAL A 5 -24.18 14.69 -18.02
N LYS A 6 -23.78 14.76 -19.30
CA LYS A 6 -24.61 14.37 -20.45
C LYS A 6 -25.28 13.01 -20.18
N LYS A 7 -26.60 12.97 -20.36
CA LYS A 7 -27.47 11.80 -20.53
C LYS A 7 -26.66 10.51 -20.74
N PHE A 8 -26.56 9.68 -19.69
CA PHE A 8 -26.42 8.25 -19.94
C PHE A 8 -27.68 7.85 -20.71
N GLY A 9 -27.50 7.42 -21.95
CA GLY A 9 -28.58 6.94 -22.82
C GLY A 9 -29.48 5.97 -22.06
N GLU A 10 -30.75 5.94 -22.45
CA GLU A 10 -31.81 5.08 -21.91
C GLU A 10 -31.23 3.83 -21.27
N ILE A 11 -31.19 3.83 -19.93
CA ILE A 11 -30.61 2.73 -19.16
C ILE A 11 -31.39 1.48 -19.56
N ASN A 12 -30.77 0.55 -20.30
CA ASN A 12 -31.41 -0.69 -20.65
C ASN A 12 -31.60 -1.52 -19.36
N LEU A 13 -32.84 -1.54 -18.88
CA LEU A 13 -33.27 -2.23 -17.67
C LEU A 13 -33.90 -3.60 -17.98
N GLU A 14 -33.74 -4.16 -19.19
CA GLU A 14 -34.33 -5.48 -19.55
C GLU A 14 -33.91 -6.58 -18.58
N ASN A 15 -32.64 -6.64 -18.21
CA ASN A 15 -32.14 -7.62 -17.25
C ASN A 15 -32.78 -7.44 -15.85
N ARG A 16 -33.12 -6.20 -15.48
CA ARG A 16 -33.82 -5.90 -14.22
C ARG A 16 -35.30 -6.27 -14.30
N LYS A 17 -35.95 -6.12 -15.45
CA LYS A 17 -37.31 -6.60 -15.71
C LYS A 17 -37.38 -8.13 -15.65
N LEU A 18 -36.44 -8.82 -16.31
CA LEU A 18 -36.30 -10.27 -16.29
C LEU A 18 -36.08 -10.81 -14.86
N LEU A 19 -35.21 -10.15 -14.08
CA LEU A 19 -34.99 -10.51 -12.67
C LEU A 19 -36.28 -10.37 -11.84
N LEU A 20 -37.03 -9.29 -12.03
CA LEU A 20 -38.30 -9.07 -11.32
C LEU A 20 -39.37 -10.09 -11.73
N GLU A 21 -39.45 -10.45 -13.01
CA GLU A 21 -40.33 -11.52 -13.47
C GLU A 21 -39.96 -12.88 -12.89
N LEU A 22 -38.66 -13.21 -12.85
CA LEU A 22 -38.17 -14.46 -12.28
C LEU A 22 -38.52 -14.56 -10.79
N ILE A 23 -38.32 -13.48 -10.03
CA ILE A 23 -38.66 -13.40 -8.61
C ILE A 23 -40.16 -13.57 -8.39
N LYS A 24 -41.01 -12.94 -9.22
CA LYS A 24 -42.47 -13.10 -9.16
C LYS A 24 -42.90 -14.53 -9.49
N LYS A 25 -42.33 -15.15 -10.54
CA LYS A 25 -42.61 -16.54 -10.93
C LYS A 25 -42.21 -17.53 -9.83
N LEU A 26 -41.04 -17.34 -9.21
CA LEU A 26 -40.57 -18.16 -8.09
C LEU A 26 -41.43 -18.00 -6.83
N SER A 27 -41.92 -16.79 -6.55
CA SER A 27 -42.85 -16.54 -5.43
C SER A 27 -44.21 -17.20 -5.69
N ALA A 28 -44.78 -17.05 -6.89
CA ALA A 28 -46.06 -17.67 -7.25
C ALA A 28 -45.98 -19.21 -7.24
N ALA A 29 -44.86 -19.79 -7.68
CA ALA A 29 -44.66 -21.24 -7.70
C ALA A 29 -44.60 -21.89 -6.30
N LYS A 30 -44.34 -21.10 -5.24
CA LYS A 30 -44.35 -21.57 -3.84
C LYS A 30 -45.66 -21.34 -3.10
N GLY A 31 -46.71 -20.82 -3.76
CA GLY A 31 -48.04 -20.63 -3.16
C GLY A 31 -48.14 -19.49 -2.13
N GLU A 32 -47.04 -18.78 -1.87
CA GLU A 32 -47.00 -17.62 -0.99
C GLU A 32 -46.61 -16.39 -1.82
N GLY A 33 -47.58 -15.52 -2.07
CA GLY A 33 -47.30 -14.20 -2.65
C GLY A 33 -46.28 -13.46 -1.78
N LEU A 34 -45.37 -12.72 -2.41
CA LEU A 34 -44.46 -11.79 -1.74
C LEU A 34 -45.27 -10.80 -0.89
N LYS A 35 -45.48 -11.12 0.39
CA LYS A 35 -46.11 -10.21 1.35
C LYS A 35 -45.20 -9.00 1.49
N GLU A 36 -45.77 -7.79 1.44
CA GLU A 36 -45.05 -6.56 1.81
C GLU A 36 -44.41 -6.78 3.19
N GLY A 37 -43.08 -6.68 3.26
CA GLY A 37 -42.34 -6.86 4.51
C GLY A 37 -41.23 -7.92 4.50
N HIS A 38 -40.94 -8.60 3.39
CA HIS A 38 -39.70 -9.40 3.27
C HIS A 38 -38.46 -8.48 3.15
N LEU A 39 -38.11 -7.82 4.25
CA LEU A 39 -36.87 -7.11 4.42
C LEU A 39 -35.74 -8.13 4.59
N ILE A 40 -35.09 -8.48 3.48
CA ILE A 40 -33.78 -9.17 3.55
C ILE A 40 -32.78 -8.11 4.02
N LYS A 41 -32.54 -8.03 5.32
CA LYS A 41 -31.40 -7.28 5.84
C LYS A 41 -30.14 -8.02 5.38
N PRO A 42 -29.21 -7.37 4.65
CA PRO A 42 -27.97 -8.00 4.27
C PRO A 42 -27.26 -8.48 5.54
N LYS A 43 -26.75 -9.73 5.53
CA LYS A 43 -26.03 -10.32 6.67
C LYS A 43 -24.76 -9.57 7.05
N GLN A 44 -24.33 -8.62 6.23
CA GLN A 44 -23.12 -7.84 6.41
C GLN A 44 -23.47 -6.37 6.19
N GLU A 45 -23.02 -5.51 7.10
CA GLU A 45 -22.93 -4.08 6.84
C GLU A 45 -22.09 -3.91 5.59
N ILE A 46 -22.70 -3.43 4.51
CA ILE A 46 -21.98 -3.18 3.26
C ILE A 46 -21.04 -2.02 3.55
N PHE A 47 -19.79 -2.33 3.90
CA PHE A 47 -18.72 -1.36 4.10
C PHE A 47 -18.33 -0.79 2.74
N PHE A 48 -19.10 0.17 2.25
CA PHE A 48 -18.90 0.76 0.93
C PHE A 48 -17.64 1.65 0.89
N THR A 49 -17.17 2.13 2.04
CA THR A 49 -15.89 2.82 2.17
C THR A 49 -15.33 2.81 3.60
N GLY A 50 -14.07 3.16 3.77
CA GLY A 50 -13.45 3.41 5.09
C GLY A 50 -12.31 4.41 5.05
N ARG A 51 -12.08 5.08 6.18
CA ARG A 51 -10.96 5.99 6.40
C ARG A 51 -9.83 5.27 7.14
N VAL A 52 -8.61 5.45 6.65
CA VAL A 52 -7.40 4.97 7.32
C VAL A 52 -6.74 6.14 8.04
N LYS A 53 -6.56 5.98 9.36
CA LYS A 53 -5.74 6.86 10.21
C LYS A 53 -4.41 6.18 10.49
N ILE A 54 -3.33 6.93 10.34
CA ILE A 54 -1.96 6.47 10.62
C ILE A 54 -1.42 7.35 11.75
N ASP A 55 -0.93 6.69 12.80
CA ASP A 55 -0.20 7.31 13.90
C ASP A 55 1.24 7.53 13.45
N ASP A 56 1.63 8.81 13.34
CA ASP A 56 2.93 9.21 12.85
C ASP A 56 4.07 8.80 13.79
N GLU A 57 3.84 8.68 15.10
CA GLU A 57 4.87 8.34 16.07
C GLU A 57 5.18 6.84 16.04
N LYS A 58 4.15 6.01 15.83
CA LYS A 58 4.31 4.55 15.77
C LYS A 58 4.67 4.04 14.37
N CYS A 59 4.32 4.77 13.31
CA CYS A 59 4.53 4.29 11.94
C CYS A 59 6.01 4.37 11.54
N ILE A 60 6.65 3.21 11.39
CA ILE A 60 8.04 3.07 10.91
C ILE A 60 8.18 3.09 9.37
N ALA A 61 7.08 3.32 8.64
CA ALA A 61 7.01 3.33 7.18
C ALA A 61 7.53 2.06 6.46
N CYS A 62 7.42 0.89 7.10
CA CYS A 62 7.91 -0.39 6.55
C CYS A 62 7.25 -0.76 5.22
N GLY A 63 5.97 -0.45 5.08
CA GLY A 63 5.21 -0.56 3.84
C GLY A 63 4.33 -1.80 3.67
N ALA A 64 4.27 -2.68 4.69
CA ALA A 64 3.45 -3.89 4.68
C ALA A 64 1.94 -3.61 4.41
N CYS A 65 1.46 -2.44 4.83
CA CYS A 65 0.06 -2.04 4.64
C CYS A 65 -0.32 -1.82 3.17
N ALA A 66 0.61 -1.35 2.33
CA ALA A 66 0.36 -1.16 0.90
C ALA A 66 0.38 -2.50 0.16
N GLU A 67 1.34 -3.37 0.50
CA GLU A 67 1.47 -4.70 -0.09
C GLU A 67 0.25 -5.60 0.21
N THR A 68 -0.31 -5.47 1.41
CA THR A 68 -1.49 -6.25 1.82
C THR A 68 -2.83 -5.65 1.37
N CYS A 69 -2.84 -4.50 0.70
CA CYS A 69 -4.06 -3.81 0.28
C CYS A 69 -4.60 -4.38 -1.04
N PRO A 70 -5.74 -5.10 -1.05
CA PRO A 70 -6.23 -5.77 -2.25
C PRO A 70 -6.75 -4.80 -3.30
N THR A 71 -7.23 -3.61 -2.89
CA THR A 71 -7.77 -2.60 -3.79
C THR A 71 -6.73 -1.56 -4.21
N GLY A 72 -5.52 -1.59 -3.64
CA GLY A 72 -4.52 -0.55 -3.84
C GLY A 72 -4.89 0.81 -3.20
N ALA A 73 -5.86 0.83 -2.28
CA ALA A 73 -6.25 2.04 -1.55
C ALA A 73 -5.12 2.65 -0.72
N ILE A 74 -4.17 1.83 -0.26
CA ILE A 74 -2.93 2.30 0.36
C ILE A 74 -1.81 2.10 -0.66
N SER A 75 -1.05 3.16 -0.90
CA SER A 75 0.07 3.16 -1.85
C SER A 75 1.32 3.76 -1.22
N ILE A 76 2.47 3.38 -1.75
CA ILE A 76 3.78 3.86 -1.31
C ILE A 76 4.51 4.42 -2.52
N LYS A 77 5.14 5.58 -2.34
CA LYS A 77 6.06 6.17 -3.30
C LYS A 77 7.33 6.60 -2.60
N ASP A 78 8.46 6.20 -3.17
CA ASP A 78 9.79 6.62 -2.73
C ASP A 78 10.31 7.64 -3.76
N GLU A 79 10.38 8.91 -3.37
CA GLU A 79 10.85 10.03 -4.20
C GLU A 79 11.88 10.82 -3.39
N GLU A 80 13.02 11.16 -4.00
CA GLU A 80 14.06 12.00 -3.37
C GLU A 80 14.51 11.53 -1.96
N ASN A 81 14.65 10.23 -1.75
CA ASN A 81 14.99 9.62 -0.45
C ASN A 81 13.92 9.79 0.64
N ILE A 82 12.69 10.15 0.26
CA ILE A 82 11.54 10.25 1.14
C ILE A 82 10.51 9.22 0.70
N ARG A 83 10.14 8.34 1.63
CA ARG A 83 8.99 7.45 1.47
C ARG A 83 7.72 8.17 1.88
N THR A 84 6.73 8.18 0.99
CA THR A 84 5.40 8.71 1.24
C THR A 84 4.38 7.58 1.20
N ILE A 85 3.63 7.40 2.28
CA ILE A 85 2.47 6.52 2.34
C ILE A 85 1.22 7.35 2.07
N SER A 86 0.42 6.93 1.10
CA SER A 86 -0.80 7.62 0.70
C SER A 86 -2.01 6.70 0.77
N HIS A 87 -3.18 7.26 1.06
CA HIS A 87 -4.45 6.55 1.11
C HIS A 87 -5.49 7.22 0.20
N CYS A 88 -6.20 6.44 -0.62
CA CYS A 88 -7.34 6.88 -1.40
C CYS A 88 -8.64 6.34 -0.80
N HIS A 89 -9.49 7.25 -0.34
CA HIS A 89 -10.76 6.90 0.31
C HIS A 89 -11.77 6.29 -0.67
N GLN A 90 -11.75 6.70 -1.93
CA GLN A 90 -12.71 6.26 -2.96
C GLN A 90 -12.65 4.75 -3.26
N ILE A 91 -11.46 4.13 -3.13
CA ILE A 91 -11.22 2.72 -3.44
C ILE A 91 -10.98 1.86 -2.19
N CYS A 92 -11.06 2.46 -0.99
CA CYS A 92 -10.91 1.73 0.26
C CYS A 92 -12.22 1.03 0.62
N VAL A 93 -12.22 -0.30 0.73
CA VAL A 93 -13.42 -1.09 1.12
C VAL A 93 -13.45 -1.44 2.61
N ALA A 94 -12.66 -0.74 3.43
CA ALA A 94 -12.55 -0.95 4.87
C ALA A 94 -12.26 -2.42 5.31
N CYS A 95 -11.53 -3.20 4.51
CA CYS A 95 -11.28 -4.63 4.80
C CYS A 95 -10.38 -4.90 6.02
N LYS A 96 -9.80 -3.85 6.64
CA LYS A 96 -8.92 -3.88 7.83
C LYS A 96 -7.65 -4.73 7.71
N ARG A 97 -7.28 -5.20 6.52
CA ARG A 97 -6.02 -5.95 6.28
C ARG A 97 -4.78 -5.14 6.64
N CYS A 98 -4.78 -3.84 6.35
CA CYS A 98 -3.67 -2.94 6.66
C CYS A 98 -3.50 -2.69 8.16
N GLU A 99 -4.58 -2.72 8.94
CA GLU A 99 -4.54 -2.64 10.40
C GLU A 99 -4.01 -3.96 10.98
N ALA A 100 -4.49 -5.10 10.45
CA ALA A 100 -4.03 -6.42 10.88
C ALA A 100 -2.56 -6.70 10.56
N SER A 101 -2.03 -6.19 9.44
CA SER A 101 -0.62 -6.38 9.04
C SER A 101 0.37 -5.43 9.73
N CYS A 102 -0.11 -4.51 10.56
CA CYS A 102 0.74 -3.52 11.21
C CYS A 102 1.24 -4.03 12.57
N ASP A 103 2.47 -4.56 12.60
CA ASP A 103 3.15 -4.99 13.83
C ASP A 103 3.25 -3.88 14.89
N ASP A 104 3.40 -2.63 14.44
CA ASP A 104 3.50 -1.43 15.28
C ASP A 104 2.15 -0.90 15.77
N LYS A 105 1.02 -1.49 15.32
CA LYS A 105 -0.34 -1.01 15.61
C LYS A 105 -0.52 0.49 15.33
N ALA A 106 0.16 0.99 14.30
CA ALA A 106 0.14 2.39 13.89
C ALA A 106 -1.06 2.73 13.01
N ILE A 107 -1.81 1.73 12.52
CA ILE A 107 -2.89 1.91 11.56
C ILE A 107 -4.22 1.59 12.22
N LYS A 108 -5.21 2.47 12.06
CA LYS A 108 -6.59 2.25 12.49
C LYS A 108 -7.55 2.50 11.32
N VAL A 109 -8.44 1.54 11.04
CA VAL A 109 -9.45 1.66 9.99
C VAL A 109 -10.81 1.98 10.62
N GLU A 110 -11.34 3.14 10.27
CA GLU A 110 -12.68 3.57 10.65
C GLU A 110 -13.62 3.41 9.47
N VAL A 111 -14.78 2.78 9.73
CA VAL A 111 -15.84 2.61 8.73
C VAL A 111 -16.67 3.89 8.72
N GLU A 112 -16.25 4.85 7.94
CA GLU A 112 -16.92 6.12 7.78
C GLU A 112 -16.74 6.64 6.35
N LEU A 113 -17.70 7.43 5.87
CA LEU A 113 -17.63 8.12 4.59
C LEU A 113 -17.26 9.58 4.82
N ASP A 114 -16.09 9.96 4.34
CA ASP A 114 -15.75 11.36 4.09
C ASP A 114 -16.19 11.74 2.68
N VAL A 115 -17.29 12.50 2.57
CA VAL A 115 -17.86 12.88 1.28
C VAL A 115 -16.87 13.68 0.43
N LYS A 116 -16.06 14.56 1.05
CA LYS A 116 -15.09 15.39 0.34
C LYS A 116 -13.96 14.54 -0.24
N ASP A 117 -13.38 13.68 0.59
CA ASP A 117 -12.27 12.83 0.17
C ASP A 117 -12.72 11.77 -0.85
N PHE A 118 -13.90 11.20 -0.66
CA PHE A 118 -14.49 10.18 -1.54
C PHE A 118 -14.76 10.73 -2.94
N LEU A 119 -15.41 11.90 -3.04
CA LEU A 119 -15.72 12.53 -4.32
C LEU A 119 -14.46 13.06 -5.02
N SER A 120 -13.47 13.50 -4.26
CA SER A 120 -12.23 14.01 -4.84
C SER A 120 -11.35 12.93 -5.45
N GLY A 121 -11.47 11.67 -5.01
CA GLY A 121 -10.62 10.57 -5.45
C GLY A 121 -9.13 10.75 -5.13
N ASN A 122 -8.79 11.70 -4.26
CA ASN A 122 -7.42 12.10 -4.03
C ASN A 122 -6.64 11.08 -3.20
N LEU A 123 -5.39 10.88 -3.59
CA LEU A 123 -4.39 10.20 -2.78
C LEU A 123 -3.93 11.11 -1.64
N GLN A 124 -4.48 10.91 -0.46
CA GLN A 124 -4.10 11.65 0.73
C GLN A 124 -2.76 11.16 1.25
N LYS A 125 -1.75 12.02 1.30
CA LYS A 125 -0.47 11.72 1.94
C LYS A 125 -0.69 11.58 3.45
N LYS A 126 -0.47 10.38 3.98
CA LYS A 126 -0.70 10.05 5.40
C LYS A 126 0.59 10.07 6.22
N LYS A 127 1.70 9.59 5.67
CA LYS A 127 3.01 9.57 6.34
C LYS A 127 4.11 9.92 5.36
N ARG A 128 5.11 10.67 5.82
CA ARG A 128 6.40 10.85 5.16
C ARG A 128 7.51 10.35 6.08
N ALA A 129 8.46 9.61 5.53
CA ALA A 129 9.58 9.05 6.29
C ALA A 129 10.87 9.13 5.47
N GLU A 130 11.97 9.49 6.11
CA GLU A 130 13.28 9.54 5.48
C GLU A 130 13.87 8.13 5.29
N LEU A 131 14.55 7.94 4.17
CA LEU A 131 15.21 6.70 3.80
C LEU A 131 16.71 6.78 4.12
N LYS A 132 17.23 5.75 4.81
CA LYS A 132 18.66 5.56 5.03
C LYS A 132 19.33 5.21 3.70
N LEU A 133 20.43 5.89 3.39
CA LEU A 133 21.19 5.65 2.16
C LEU A 133 22.36 4.69 2.40
N CYS A 134 22.69 3.93 1.36
CA CYS A 134 23.85 3.05 1.35
C CYS A 134 25.15 3.88 1.40
N LYS A 135 26.07 3.55 2.31
CA LYS A 135 27.37 4.25 2.42
C LYS A 135 28.23 4.16 1.15
N GLU A 136 28.08 3.12 0.33
CA GLU A 136 28.85 2.92 -0.91
C GLU A 136 28.17 3.57 -2.12
N CYS A 137 26.97 3.10 -2.47
CA CYS A 137 26.31 3.49 -3.72
C CYS A 137 25.24 4.58 -3.57
N LYS A 138 25.04 5.10 -2.35
CA LYS A 138 24.04 6.13 -2.01
C LYS A 138 22.58 5.80 -2.34
N LYS A 139 22.28 4.55 -2.74
CA LYS A 139 20.89 4.09 -2.98
C LYS A 139 20.11 3.93 -1.67
N PRO A 140 18.79 4.15 -1.67
CA PRO A 140 17.96 3.95 -0.48
C PRO A 140 17.95 2.47 -0.07
N VAL A 141 18.19 2.22 1.22
CA VAL A 141 18.15 0.89 1.83
C VAL A 141 16.75 0.61 2.41
N GLY A 142 16.17 1.62 3.06
CA GLY A 142 14.85 1.55 3.69
C GLY A 142 14.65 2.70 4.68
N PRO A 143 13.46 2.81 5.30
CA PRO A 143 13.16 3.86 6.27
C PRO A 143 14.09 3.81 7.48
N ILE A 144 14.54 4.97 7.96
CA ILE A 144 15.46 5.08 9.10
C ILE A 144 14.86 4.40 10.34
N ALA A 145 13.59 4.69 10.66
CA ALA A 145 12.89 4.12 11.80
C ALA A 145 12.78 2.59 11.72
N SER A 146 12.49 2.04 10.53
CA SER A 146 12.41 0.60 10.32
C SER A 146 13.76 -0.08 10.52
N ILE A 147 14.84 0.51 10.00
CA ILE A 147 16.19 -0.04 10.12
C ILE A 147 16.64 -0.01 11.58
N ALA A 148 16.45 1.12 12.27
CA ALA A 148 16.78 1.26 13.69
C ALA A 148 16.08 0.21 14.56
N LYS A 149 14.78 -0.04 14.31
CA LYS A 149 14.01 -1.06 15.04
C LYS A 149 14.54 -2.47 14.81
N ILE A 150 14.96 -2.79 13.58
CA ILE A 150 15.56 -4.09 13.26
C ILE A 150 16.94 -4.21 13.93
N GLU A 151 17.79 -3.17 13.90
CA GLU A 151 19.08 -3.14 14.60
C GLU A 151 18.90 -3.37 16.11
N GLU A 152 17.90 -2.74 16.73
CA GLU A 152 17.60 -2.94 18.15
C GLU A 152 17.14 -4.37 18.47
N LYS A 153 16.25 -4.95 17.64
CA LYS A 153 15.80 -6.34 17.81
C LYS A 153 16.95 -7.33 17.69
N LEU A 154 17.85 -7.15 16.71
CA LEU A 154 19.00 -8.02 16.49
C LEU A 154 20.03 -7.92 17.62
N LYS A 155 20.25 -6.71 18.16
CA LYS A 155 21.10 -6.51 19.35
C LYS A 155 20.59 -7.29 20.56
N LYS A 156 19.26 -7.35 20.76
CA LYS A 156 18.66 -8.15 21.85
C LYS A 156 18.91 -9.65 21.69
N GLU A 157 19.08 -10.12 20.46
CA GLU A 157 19.44 -11.51 20.15
C GLU A 157 20.96 -11.75 20.12
N GLY A 158 21.77 -10.74 20.48
CA GLY A 158 23.24 -10.85 20.53
C GLY A 158 23.93 -10.76 19.16
N ILE A 159 23.21 -10.33 18.12
CA ILE A 159 23.73 -10.22 16.75
C ILE A 159 24.04 -8.74 16.45
N GLU A 160 25.32 -8.37 16.42
CA GLU A 160 25.74 -7.07 15.93
C GLU A 160 25.91 -7.08 14.40
N LEU A 161 25.03 -6.34 13.71
CA LEU A 161 25.01 -6.25 12.24
C LEU A 161 25.35 -4.82 11.77
N THR A 162 26.64 -4.59 11.47
CA THR A 162 27.11 -3.37 10.77
C THR A 162 26.70 -3.35 9.29
N GLU A 163 26.27 -4.48 8.74
CA GLU A 163 25.92 -4.62 7.33
C GLU A 163 24.65 -3.84 6.93
N MET A 164 23.85 -3.39 7.89
CA MET A 164 22.62 -2.64 7.63
C MET A 164 22.81 -1.25 7.02
N GLU A 165 24.04 -0.76 7.02
CA GLU A 165 24.45 0.49 6.36
C GLU A 165 24.63 0.37 4.83
N TYR A 166 24.58 -0.86 4.31
CA TYR A 166 24.80 -1.15 2.91
C TYR A 166 23.54 -1.78 2.28
N CYS A 167 23.27 -1.46 1.02
CA CYS A 167 22.19 -2.10 0.26
C CYS A 167 22.53 -3.56 -0.06
N GLN A 168 21.54 -4.39 -0.39
CA GLN A 168 21.73 -5.81 -0.66
C GLN A 168 22.81 -6.09 -1.72
N LYS A 169 22.91 -5.25 -2.76
CA LYS A 169 23.94 -5.38 -3.81
C LYS A 169 25.35 -5.12 -3.25
N CYS A 170 25.51 -4.05 -2.47
CA CYS A 170 26.81 -3.70 -1.87
C CYS A 170 27.23 -4.71 -0.80
N ARG A 171 26.31 -5.24 0.01
CA ARG A 171 26.61 -6.34 0.96
C ARG A 171 27.19 -7.55 0.24
N LYS A 172 26.50 -8.06 -0.79
CA LYS A 172 26.96 -9.20 -1.61
C LYS A 172 28.34 -8.96 -2.19
N TRP A 173 28.58 -7.76 -2.71
CA TRP A 173 29.87 -7.40 -3.28
C TRP A 173 30.98 -7.37 -2.23
N ARG A 174 30.75 -6.76 -1.07
CA ARG A 174 31.73 -6.73 0.04
C ARG A 174 32.07 -8.12 0.56
N THR A 175 31.07 -8.99 0.73
CA THR A 175 31.29 -10.39 1.13
C THR A 175 32.09 -11.16 0.07
N ALA A 176 31.77 -10.99 -1.22
CA ALA A 176 32.48 -11.65 -2.31
C ALA A 176 33.96 -11.20 -2.41
N TYR A 177 34.24 -9.92 -2.17
CA TYR A 177 35.61 -9.39 -2.16
C TYR A 177 36.43 -9.89 -0.98
N ALA A 178 35.83 -9.91 0.22
CA ALA A 178 36.49 -10.46 1.41
C ALA A 178 36.87 -11.93 1.23
N ALA A 179 36.06 -12.69 0.48
CA ALA A 179 36.29 -14.10 0.21
C ALA A 179 37.32 -14.38 -0.92
N ILE A 180 37.62 -13.40 -1.80
CA ILE A 180 38.47 -13.61 -2.98
C ILE A 180 39.52 -12.49 -3.09
N PRO A 181 40.71 -12.66 -2.48
CA PRO A 181 41.77 -11.64 -2.45
C PRO A 181 42.23 -11.17 -3.85
N ARG A 182 42.13 -12.04 -4.87
CA ARG A 182 42.56 -11.75 -6.24
C ARG A 182 41.57 -10.91 -7.07
N LEU A 183 40.30 -10.82 -6.67
CA LEU A 183 39.28 -10.02 -7.40
C LEU A 183 39.43 -8.52 -7.16
N ALA A 184 40.04 -8.12 -6.03
CA ALA A 184 40.34 -6.72 -5.72
C ALA A 184 41.21 -6.03 -6.79
N ILE A 185 42.14 -6.78 -7.39
CA ILE A 185 43.06 -6.30 -8.42
C ILE A 185 42.36 -6.15 -9.78
N TYR A 186 41.41 -7.04 -10.10
CA TYR A 186 40.78 -7.09 -11.43
C TYR A 186 39.74 -5.99 -11.68
N LEU A 187 39.10 -5.48 -10.62
CA LEU A 187 37.98 -4.53 -10.73
C LEU A 187 38.37 -3.08 -10.44
N GLN A 188 39.54 -2.81 -9.84
CA GLN A 188 40.14 -1.46 -9.85
C GLN A 188 40.36 -0.95 -11.29
N ARG A 189 40.55 -1.86 -12.26
CA ARG A 189 40.66 -1.53 -13.68
C ARG A 189 39.33 -1.19 -14.36
N SER A 190 38.22 -1.78 -13.93
CA SER A 190 36.91 -1.62 -14.59
C SER A 190 36.05 -0.50 -14.00
N TYR A 191 36.31 -0.09 -12.75
CA TYR A 191 35.65 1.07 -12.13
C TYR A 191 36.41 2.39 -12.33
N GLY A 192 37.65 2.37 -12.83
CA GLY A 192 38.43 3.56 -13.14
C GLY A 192 38.09 4.25 -14.47
N GLU A 193 37.27 3.64 -15.33
CA GLU A 193 37.03 4.14 -16.70
C GLU A 193 35.60 4.63 -16.99
N ASN A 194 34.65 4.53 -16.05
CA ASN A 194 33.25 4.94 -16.30
C ASN A 194 32.80 6.24 -15.60
N GLU A 195 33.72 7.04 -15.05
CA GLU A 195 33.42 8.38 -14.50
C GLU A 195 34.02 9.56 -15.30
N LYS A 196 34.37 9.35 -16.57
CA LYS A 196 34.80 10.44 -17.47
C LYS A 196 34.02 10.49 -18.78
N SER A 197 32.70 10.62 -18.72
CA SER A 197 31.89 11.00 -19.89
C SER A 197 30.48 11.46 -19.53
N ASN A 198 30.37 12.62 -18.87
CA ASN A 198 29.33 13.63 -19.17
C ASN A 198 29.44 14.84 -18.24
N VAL A 199 30.41 15.71 -18.53
CA VAL A 199 30.24 17.15 -18.36
C VAL A 199 30.87 17.78 -19.61
N LYS A 200 30.01 18.19 -20.54
CA LYS A 200 30.28 19.22 -21.54
C LYS A 200 29.16 20.24 -21.42
#